data_AF-A0A2D0KBA1-F1
#
_entry.id   AF-A0A2D0KBA1-F1
#
_cell.length_a   1.000
_cell.length_b   1.000
_cell.length_c   1.000
_cell.angle_alpha   90.00
_cell.angle_beta   90.00
_cell.angle_gamma   90.00
#
_symmetry.space_group_name_H-M   'P 1'
#
loop_
_entity.id
_entity.type
_entity.pdbx_description
1 polymer ?
#
loop_
_entity_poly.entity_id
_entity_poly.type
_entity_poly.pdbx_seq_one_letter_code
_entity_poly.pdbx_strand_id
1 'polypeptide(L)'
;MQDKKPDVPVSDDSNLVIVATPEYVKEAIAEHAASRNHPDATLQDKGFVVLSNDTGSDSETMAATPKAVKAAYDLASSANQNANLALPVGVPVPWPTENPPEGWLICNGDSFDKVRYPKLALAYPSGLLPDLRGEFIRGWDGERGIDNGRQILSEQADALQNITGSLGMVKGIEAPRANGAFQMEFETIDWASHTVGPRSTNGDWSFDASRVARTASETRPRNIAFNYIVRAA
;
A
#
# COMPACT_ATOMS: atom_id res chain seq x y z
N MET A 1 73.97 -29.41 8.32
CA MET A 1 72.97 -29.55 9.39
C MET A 1 72.35 -30.93 9.17
N GLN A 2 72.53 -31.85 10.11
CA GLN A 2 72.08 -33.24 9.97
C GLN A 2 70.56 -33.30 10.02
N ASP A 3 69.95 -33.95 9.02
CA ASP A 3 68.54 -34.34 9.06
C ASP A 3 68.29 -35.20 10.31
N LYS A 4 67.58 -34.63 11.29
CA LYS A 4 67.11 -35.32 12.52
C LYS A 4 65.77 -36.03 12.28
N LYS A 5 65.49 -36.48 11.06
CA LYS A 5 64.29 -37.28 10.76
C LYS A 5 64.60 -38.75 11.08
N PRO A 6 63.81 -39.45 11.92
CA PRO A 6 64.08 -40.85 12.21
C PRO A 6 63.61 -41.73 11.04
N ASP A 7 64.44 -41.87 10.01
CA ASP A 7 64.21 -42.78 8.88
C ASP A 7 64.85 -44.15 9.14
N VAL A 8 64.38 -44.87 10.18
CA VAL A 8 64.84 -46.25 10.45
C VAL A 8 63.64 -47.22 10.34
N PRO A 9 63.71 -48.27 9.49
CA PRO A 9 62.65 -49.27 9.44
C PRO A 9 62.65 -50.09 10.73
N VAL A 10 61.46 -50.23 11.33
CA VAL A 10 61.24 -50.89 12.62
C VAL A 10 61.40 -52.40 12.47
N SER A 11 62.26 -53.01 13.31
CA SER A 11 62.34 -54.45 13.54
C SER A 11 61.32 -54.85 14.61
N ASP A 12 60.43 -55.78 14.28
CA ASP A 12 59.23 -56.16 15.08
C ASP A 12 59.53 -56.87 16.41
N ASP A 13 60.79 -57.09 16.80
CA ASP A 13 61.14 -58.00 17.90
C ASP A 13 61.91 -57.39 19.08
N SER A 14 61.78 -56.09 19.34
CA SER A 14 62.37 -55.53 20.57
C SER A 14 61.56 -54.38 21.17
N ASN A 15 61.45 -54.39 22.50
CA ASN A 15 60.89 -53.35 23.38
C ASN A 15 61.69 -52.02 23.31
N LEU A 16 62.11 -51.60 22.11
CA LEU A 16 62.91 -50.41 21.85
C LEU A 16 61.96 -49.21 21.71
N VAL A 17 61.89 -48.38 22.75
CA VAL A 17 61.12 -47.13 22.73
C VAL A 17 62.02 -46.02 22.19
N ILE A 18 61.78 -45.59 20.95
CA ILE A 18 62.41 -44.40 20.36
C ILE A 18 61.66 -43.17 20.88
N VAL A 19 62.34 -42.29 21.62
CA VAL A 19 61.75 -41.05 22.17
C VAL A 19 62.38 -39.84 21.48
N ALA A 20 61.55 -38.90 21.04
CA ALA A 20 62.00 -37.65 20.42
C ALA A 20 62.81 -36.80 21.40
N THR A 21 63.87 -36.14 20.92
CA THR A 21 64.67 -35.24 21.77
C THR A 21 63.89 -33.96 22.10
N PRO A 22 64.05 -33.39 23.31
CA PRO A 22 63.35 -32.15 23.69
C PRO A 22 63.61 -30.98 22.74
N GLU A 23 64.81 -30.90 22.15
CA GLU A 23 65.17 -29.89 21.15
C GLU A 23 64.37 -30.06 19.86
N TYR A 24 64.26 -31.29 19.33
CA TYR A 24 63.50 -31.58 18.13
C TYR A 24 62.01 -31.25 18.32
N VAL A 25 61.44 -31.62 19.46
CA VAL A 25 60.04 -31.30 19.78
C VAL A 25 59.83 -29.78 19.83
N LYS A 26 60.77 -29.04 20.42
CA LYS A 26 60.67 -27.57 20.53
C LYS A 26 60.81 -26.88 19.17
N GLU A 27 61.71 -27.37 18.31
CA GLU A 27 61.91 -26.88 16.95
C GLU A 27 60.68 -27.18 16.06
N ALA A 28 60.14 -28.39 16.12
CA ALA A 28 58.94 -28.78 15.39
C ALA A 28 57.69 -27.99 15.81
N ILE A 29 57.52 -27.69 17.11
CA ILE A 29 56.41 -26.85 17.59
C ILE A 29 56.58 -25.40 17.11
N ALA A 30 57.81 -24.86 17.11
CA ALA A 30 58.07 -23.52 16.63
C ALA A 30 57.82 -23.41 15.11
N GLU A 31 58.23 -24.41 14.34
CA GLU A 31 57.96 -24.50 12.90
C GLU A 31 56.45 -24.64 12.63
N HIS A 32 55.75 -25.49 13.36
CA HIS A 32 54.30 -25.65 13.25
C HIS A 32 53.54 -24.35 13.55
N ALA A 33 53.90 -23.64 14.64
CA ALA A 33 53.28 -22.37 15.03
C ALA A 33 53.53 -21.23 14.01
N ALA A 34 54.64 -21.28 13.29
CA ALA A 34 54.93 -20.35 12.19
C ALA A 34 54.29 -20.79 10.86
N SER A 35 53.99 -22.08 10.70
CA SER A 35 53.37 -22.62 9.49
C SER A 35 51.88 -22.25 9.41
N ARG A 36 51.38 -22.14 8.18
CA ARG A 36 49.94 -22.07 7.89
C ARG A 36 49.43 -23.35 7.22
N ASN A 37 50.16 -24.46 7.39
CA ASN A 37 49.86 -25.74 6.76
C ASN A 37 48.80 -26.50 7.57
N HIS A 38 47.59 -25.93 7.60
CA HIS A 38 46.39 -26.55 8.15
C HIS A 38 45.35 -26.68 7.04
N PRO A 39 44.44 -27.66 7.12
CA PRO A 39 43.35 -27.79 6.18
C PRO A 39 42.45 -26.56 6.22
N ASP A 40 41.84 -26.24 5.07
CA ASP A 40 40.81 -25.22 4.98
C ASP A 40 39.56 -25.68 5.76
N ALA A 41 38.81 -24.73 6.31
CA ALA A 41 37.54 -25.04 6.94
C ALA A 41 36.50 -25.39 5.89
N THR A 42 35.64 -26.33 6.24
CA THR A 42 34.45 -26.68 5.46
C THR A 42 33.21 -26.56 6.35
N LEU A 43 32.03 -26.79 5.77
CA LEU A 43 30.78 -26.86 6.54
C LEU A 43 30.75 -28.04 7.54
N GLN A 44 31.63 -29.02 7.38
CA GLN A 44 31.68 -30.24 8.21
C GLN A 44 32.95 -30.31 9.06
N ASP A 45 34.07 -29.77 8.57
CA ASP A 45 35.39 -29.89 9.19
C ASP A 45 35.97 -28.52 9.57
N LYS A 46 36.62 -28.47 10.73
CA LYS A 46 37.27 -27.25 11.22
C LYS A 46 38.59 -27.01 10.48
N GLY A 47 38.89 -25.76 10.14
CA GLY A 47 40.12 -25.35 9.44
C GLY A 47 40.31 -23.84 9.37
N PHE A 48 41.21 -23.36 8.50
CA PHE A 48 41.38 -21.92 8.24
C PHE A 48 40.40 -21.41 7.18
N VAL A 49 40.04 -20.13 7.27
CA VAL A 49 39.11 -19.47 6.35
C VAL A 49 39.71 -18.14 5.89
N VAL A 50 39.47 -17.78 4.63
CA VAL A 50 39.83 -16.47 4.07
C VAL A 50 38.66 -15.50 4.24
N LEU A 51 38.93 -14.25 4.60
CA LEU A 51 37.89 -13.25 4.79
C LEU A 51 37.55 -12.53 3.48
N SER A 52 36.26 -12.33 3.21
CA SER A 52 35.77 -11.54 2.07
C SER A 52 34.90 -10.38 2.51
N ASN A 53 35.02 -9.25 1.81
CA ASN A 53 34.15 -8.08 1.96
C ASN A 53 33.00 -8.06 0.94
N ASP A 54 32.90 -9.07 0.07
CA ASP A 54 31.89 -9.15 -0.96
C ASP A 54 30.51 -9.46 -0.36
N THR A 55 29.46 -8.82 -0.89
CA THR A 55 28.08 -8.95 -0.40
C THR A 55 27.19 -9.85 -1.25
N GLY A 56 27.71 -10.35 -2.37
CA GLY A 56 27.02 -11.25 -3.30
C GLY A 56 27.97 -12.33 -3.83
N SER A 57 28.87 -12.82 -2.98
CA SER A 57 29.79 -13.91 -3.33
C SER A 57 29.12 -15.27 -3.12
N ASP A 58 29.31 -16.18 -4.06
CA ASP A 58 28.86 -17.58 -3.97
C ASP A 58 29.95 -18.51 -3.36
N SER A 59 31.02 -17.95 -2.79
CA SER A 59 32.13 -18.72 -2.24
C SER A 59 31.74 -19.45 -0.95
N GLU A 60 31.94 -20.77 -0.93
CA GLU A 60 31.76 -21.60 0.28
C GLU A 60 33.04 -21.73 1.13
N THR A 61 34.17 -21.20 0.66
CA THR A 61 35.48 -21.30 1.33
C THR A 61 35.92 -20.00 2.02
N MET A 62 35.09 -18.95 1.95
CA MET A 62 35.38 -17.63 2.52
C MET A 62 34.34 -17.22 3.55
N ALA A 63 34.77 -16.52 4.61
CA ALA A 63 33.89 -15.95 5.61
C ALA A 63 33.63 -14.46 5.35
N ALA A 64 32.38 -14.04 5.52
CA ALA A 64 32.01 -12.63 5.44
C ALA A 64 32.61 -11.83 6.60
N THR A 65 33.09 -10.62 6.31
CA THR A 65 33.54 -9.68 7.35
C THR A 65 32.37 -8.87 7.92
N PRO A 66 32.54 -8.23 9.09
CA PRO A 66 31.58 -7.24 9.59
C PRO A 66 31.27 -6.12 8.59
N LYS A 67 32.21 -5.77 7.69
CA LYS A 67 32.01 -4.77 6.64
C LYS A 67 31.04 -5.26 5.57
N ALA A 68 31.17 -6.51 5.11
CA ALA A 68 30.22 -7.11 4.17
C ALA A 68 28.81 -7.17 4.79
N VAL A 69 28.71 -7.66 6.03
CA VAL A 69 27.44 -7.74 6.77
C VAL A 69 26.80 -6.36 6.93
N LYS A 70 27.59 -5.32 7.27
CA LYS A 70 27.10 -3.95 7.38
C LYS A 70 26.60 -3.39 6.05
N ALA A 71 27.31 -3.63 4.96
CA ALA A 71 26.88 -3.18 3.63
C ALA A 71 25.56 -3.86 3.18
N ALA A 72 25.42 -5.16 3.43
CA ALA A 72 24.17 -5.88 3.17
C ALA A 72 23.02 -5.37 4.05
N TYR A 73 23.28 -5.11 5.33
CA TYR A 73 22.29 -4.54 6.26
C TYR A 73 21.85 -3.14 5.82
N ASP A 74 22.78 -2.28 5.43
CA ASP A 74 22.48 -0.91 4.97
C ASP A 74 21.64 -0.93 3.69
N LEU A 75 21.93 -1.85 2.75
CA LEU A 75 21.15 -2.04 1.53
C LEU A 75 19.73 -2.52 1.85
N ALA A 76 19.58 -3.51 2.73
CA ALA A 76 18.28 -4.02 3.17
C ALA A 76 17.47 -2.94 3.91
N SER A 77 18.12 -2.17 4.78
CA SER A 77 17.50 -1.03 5.48
C SER A 77 17.03 0.04 4.50
N SER A 78 17.85 0.37 3.49
CA SER A 78 17.50 1.34 2.45
C SER A 78 16.33 0.85 1.59
N ALA A 79 16.33 -0.41 1.19
CA ALA A 79 15.22 -1.02 0.46
C ALA A 79 13.91 -0.97 1.27
N ASN A 80 13.98 -1.28 2.57
CA ASN A 80 12.82 -1.19 3.48
C ASN A 80 12.32 0.26 3.64
N GLN A 81 13.22 1.23 3.72
CA GLN A 81 12.84 2.64 3.74
C GLN A 81 12.17 3.08 2.42
N ASN A 82 12.75 2.72 1.28
CA ASN A 82 12.18 3.03 -0.03
C ASN A 82 10.78 2.41 -0.21
N ALA A 83 10.57 1.18 0.27
CA ALA A 83 9.25 0.54 0.28
C ALA A 83 8.22 1.29 1.15
N ASN A 84 8.66 1.99 2.20
CA ASN A 84 7.79 2.83 3.02
C ASN A 84 7.43 4.17 2.36
N LEU A 85 8.22 4.63 1.38
CA LEU A 85 8.03 5.92 0.70
C LEU A 85 7.15 5.83 -0.55
N ALA A 86 7.04 4.66 -1.19
CA ALA A 86 6.32 4.53 -2.48
C ALA A 86 4.79 4.71 -2.36
N LEU A 87 4.19 4.17 -1.29
CA LEU A 87 2.78 4.40 -0.94
C LEU A 87 2.57 4.12 0.56
N PRO A 88 2.08 5.09 1.35
CA PRO A 88 1.79 4.85 2.77
C PRO A 88 0.79 3.71 2.97
N VAL A 89 1.02 2.91 4.01
CA VAL A 89 0.11 1.82 4.40
C VAL A 89 -1.25 2.42 4.79
N GLY A 90 -2.34 1.80 4.33
CA GLY A 90 -3.71 2.26 4.61
C GLY A 90 -4.27 3.29 3.63
N VAL A 91 -3.55 3.67 2.56
CA VAL A 91 -4.13 4.48 1.49
C VAL A 91 -5.00 3.60 0.57
N PRO A 92 -6.30 3.89 0.40
CA PRO A 92 -7.13 3.18 -0.56
C PRO A 92 -6.72 3.50 -2.00
N VAL A 93 -6.51 2.47 -2.81
CA VAL A 93 -6.15 2.59 -4.23
C VAL A 93 -7.17 1.84 -5.10
N PRO A 94 -7.61 2.40 -6.23
CA PRO A 94 -8.43 1.67 -7.20
C PRO A 94 -7.69 0.46 -7.79
N TRP A 95 -8.34 -0.69 -7.82
CA TRP A 95 -7.83 -1.95 -8.34
C TRP A 95 -8.80 -2.59 -9.35
N PRO A 96 -8.32 -3.00 -10.54
CA PRO A 96 -9.20 -3.33 -11.67
C PRO A 96 -9.79 -4.75 -11.64
N THR A 97 -9.31 -5.65 -10.78
CA THR A 97 -9.79 -7.05 -10.72
C THR A 97 -10.49 -7.35 -9.39
N GLU A 98 -11.29 -8.42 -9.37
CA GLU A 98 -12.01 -8.86 -8.17
C GLU A 98 -11.07 -9.27 -7.04
N ASN A 99 -9.92 -9.87 -7.40
CA ASN A 99 -8.94 -10.37 -6.44
C ASN A 99 -7.77 -9.39 -6.30
N PRO A 100 -7.47 -8.90 -5.09
CA PRO A 100 -6.32 -8.05 -4.86
C PRO A 100 -5.01 -8.85 -5.02
N PRO A 101 -3.87 -8.18 -5.29
CA PRO A 101 -2.56 -8.82 -5.23
C PRO A 101 -2.27 -9.34 -3.82
N GLU A 102 -1.32 -10.26 -3.72
CA GLU A 102 -0.82 -10.71 -2.43
C GLU A 102 -0.29 -9.53 -1.59
N GLY A 103 -0.62 -9.51 -0.29
CA GLY A 103 -0.25 -8.43 0.62
C GLY A 103 -1.17 -7.21 0.58
N TRP A 104 -2.30 -7.28 -0.13
CA TRP A 104 -3.32 -6.23 -0.17
C TRP A 104 -4.67 -6.75 0.34
N LEU A 105 -5.45 -5.85 0.94
CA LEU A 105 -6.78 -6.13 1.47
C LEU A 105 -7.82 -5.25 0.78
N ILE A 106 -9.02 -5.78 0.53
CA ILE A 106 -10.14 -5.00 -0.01
C ILE A 106 -10.77 -4.17 1.12
N CYS A 107 -11.16 -2.93 0.80
CA CYS A 107 -11.95 -2.06 1.68
C CYS A 107 -13.45 -2.43 1.61
N ASN A 108 -13.82 -3.54 2.24
CA ASN A 108 -15.18 -4.12 2.24
C ASN A 108 -15.81 -4.18 3.65
N GLY A 109 -15.26 -3.46 4.63
CA GLY A 109 -15.71 -3.52 6.03
C GLY A 109 -15.05 -4.61 6.88
N ASP A 110 -14.22 -5.47 6.29
CA ASP A 110 -13.63 -6.61 7.02
C ASP A 110 -12.67 -6.17 8.12
N SER A 111 -12.59 -7.00 9.16
CA SER A 111 -11.57 -6.90 10.19
C SER A 111 -10.22 -7.41 9.70
N PHE A 112 -9.14 -6.84 10.23
CA PHE A 112 -7.78 -7.33 9.99
C PHE A 112 -7.02 -7.57 11.29
N ASP A 113 -6.00 -8.43 11.20
CA ASP A 113 -5.11 -8.72 12.34
C ASP A 113 -4.15 -7.54 12.58
N LYS A 114 -4.39 -6.80 13.66
CA LYS A 114 -3.57 -5.66 14.08
C LYS A 114 -2.16 -6.04 14.53
N VAL A 115 -1.96 -7.27 15.01
CA VAL A 115 -0.65 -7.77 15.43
C VAL A 115 0.19 -8.10 14.19
N ARG A 116 -0.43 -8.73 13.19
CA ARG A 116 0.22 -9.03 11.91
C ARG A 116 0.48 -7.77 11.08
N TYR A 117 -0.41 -6.77 11.14
CA TYR A 117 -0.36 -5.56 10.32
C TYR A 117 -0.33 -4.27 11.19
N PRO A 118 0.75 -4.02 11.95
CA PRO A 118 0.79 -2.91 12.91
C PRO A 118 0.76 -1.53 12.25
N LYS A 119 1.33 -1.37 11.05
CA LYS A 119 1.26 -0.10 10.30
C LYS A 119 -0.16 0.19 9.82
N LEU A 120 -0.90 -0.83 9.40
CA LEU A 120 -2.30 -0.70 9.01
C LEU A 120 -3.18 -0.37 10.22
N ALA A 121 -2.85 -0.94 11.39
CA ALA A 121 -3.51 -0.60 12.66
C ALA A 121 -3.29 0.84 13.11
N LEU A 122 -2.20 1.50 12.69
CA LEU A 122 -2.01 2.94 12.92
C LEU A 122 -2.94 3.77 12.01
N ALA A 123 -3.16 3.35 10.77
CA ALA A 123 -4.07 4.01 9.83
C ALA A 123 -5.55 3.77 10.17
N TYR A 124 -5.89 2.55 10.60
CA TYR A 124 -7.24 2.12 10.99
C TYR A 124 -7.24 1.55 12.42
N PRO A 125 -7.27 2.40 13.47
CA PRO A 125 -7.16 1.96 14.86
C PRO A 125 -8.28 1.03 15.34
N SER A 126 -9.46 1.09 14.70
CA SER A 126 -10.60 0.20 14.98
C SER A 126 -10.28 -1.28 14.69
N GLY A 127 -9.29 -1.56 13.83
CA GLY A 127 -9.04 -2.91 13.31
C GLY A 127 -10.03 -3.34 12.22
N LEU A 128 -10.85 -2.41 11.73
CA LEU A 128 -11.79 -2.61 10.64
C LEU A 128 -11.39 -1.71 9.46
N LEU A 129 -11.45 -2.25 8.26
CA LEU A 129 -11.34 -1.44 7.04
C LEU A 129 -12.67 -0.71 6.79
N PRO A 130 -12.65 0.47 6.14
CA PRO A 130 -13.87 1.08 5.66
C PRO A 130 -14.51 0.19 4.59
N ASP A 131 -15.85 0.17 4.54
CA ASP A 131 -16.56 -0.38 3.39
C ASP A 131 -16.71 0.72 2.34
N LEU A 132 -15.93 0.62 1.26
CA LEU A 132 -15.90 1.63 0.20
C LEU A 132 -16.62 1.15 -1.07
N ARG A 133 -17.39 0.06 -0.98
CA ARG A 133 -18.12 -0.47 -2.12
C ARG A 133 -19.29 0.45 -2.46
N GLY A 134 -19.21 1.11 -3.62
CA GLY A 134 -20.23 2.08 -4.05
C GLY A 134 -19.99 3.50 -3.55
N GLU A 135 -18.94 3.73 -2.75
CA GLU A 135 -18.67 5.02 -2.12
C GLU A 135 -17.73 5.90 -2.95
N PHE A 136 -17.95 7.22 -2.86
CA PHE A 136 -17.01 8.22 -3.35
C PHE A 136 -16.19 8.79 -2.19
N ILE A 137 -14.87 8.81 -2.35
CA ILE A 137 -13.97 9.44 -1.38
C ILE A 137 -13.95 10.96 -1.61
N ARG A 138 -14.22 11.73 -0.55
CA ARG A 138 -14.10 13.19 -0.53
C ARG A 138 -13.03 13.65 0.47
N GLY A 139 -12.51 14.86 0.26
CA GLY A 139 -11.60 15.49 1.22
C GLY A 139 -12.30 15.78 2.55
N TRP A 140 -11.60 15.53 3.65
CA TRP A 140 -12.04 15.91 4.98
C TRP A 140 -11.99 17.44 5.13
N ASP A 141 -13.01 18.02 5.76
CA ASP A 141 -13.14 19.47 5.97
C ASP A 141 -11.97 20.06 6.77
N GLY A 142 -11.53 19.36 7.83
CA GLY A 142 -10.41 19.80 8.65
C GLY A 142 -10.56 21.22 9.20
N GLU A 143 -11.75 21.56 9.72
CA GLU A 143 -12.09 22.88 10.30
C GLU A 143 -12.17 24.04 9.29
N ARG A 144 -12.20 23.75 7.99
CA ARG A 144 -12.38 24.77 6.95
C ARG A 144 -13.77 25.40 6.97
N GLY A 145 -14.79 24.72 7.50
CA GLY A 145 -16.14 25.26 7.64
C GLY A 145 -17.10 24.94 6.50
N ILE A 146 -16.71 24.10 5.53
CA ILE A 146 -17.53 23.73 4.37
C ILE A 146 -18.44 22.54 4.69
N ASP A 147 -17.92 21.58 5.45
CA ASP A 147 -18.60 20.33 5.80
C ASP A 147 -18.48 20.07 7.31
N ASN A 148 -19.12 20.98 8.06
CA ASN A 148 -19.07 21.04 9.51
C ASN A 148 -19.75 19.84 10.18
N GLY A 149 -19.17 19.38 11.29
CA GLY A 149 -19.73 18.31 12.10
C GLY A 149 -19.39 16.90 11.62
N ARG A 150 -18.62 16.76 10.54
CA ARG A 150 -18.15 15.46 10.05
C ARG A 150 -16.81 15.03 10.64
N GLN A 151 -16.68 13.71 10.79
CA GLN A 151 -15.45 13.05 11.26
C GLN A 151 -14.76 12.34 10.09
N ILE A 152 -13.43 12.14 10.19
CA ILE A 152 -12.69 11.24 9.28
C ILE A 152 -13.40 9.88 9.23
N LEU A 153 -13.54 9.32 8.03
CA LEU A 153 -14.18 8.02 7.76
C LEU A 153 -15.68 7.92 8.11
N SER A 154 -16.35 9.03 8.45
CA SER A 154 -17.82 9.01 8.50
C SER A 154 -18.40 8.75 7.11
N GLU A 155 -19.64 8.25 7.05
CA GLU A 155 -20.42 8.14 5.81
C GLU A 155 -21.33 9.36 5.63
N GLN A 156 -21.79 9.59 4.40
CA GLN A 156 -22.78 10.60 4.09
C GLN A 156 -23.60 10.13 2.89
N ALA A 157 -24.93 10.10 3.05
CA ALA A 157 -25.84 9.77 1.97
C ALA A 157 -25.79 10.83 0.86
N ASP A 158 -26.23 10.44 -0.34
CA ASP A 158 -26.40 11.36 -1.44
C ASP A 158 -27.39 12.48 -1.09
N ALA A 159 -27.14 13.67 -1.63
CA ALA A 159 -28.02 14.81 -1.47
C ALA A 159 -28.03 15.64 -2.75
N LEU A 160 -29.24 16.04 -3.17
CA LEU A 160 -29.42 17.03 -4.21
C LEU A 160 -29.45 18.43 -3.58
N GLN A 161 -28.82 19.42 -4.22
CA GLN A 161 -29.04 20.82 -3.87
C GLN A 161 -30.51 21.20 -4.04
N ASN A 162 -31.01 22.05 -3.14
CA ASN A 162 -32.41 22.47 -3.16
C ASN A 162 -32.75 23.22 -4.45
N ILE A 163 -33.81 22.79 -5.14
CA ILE A 163 -34.35 23.48 -6.32
C ILE A 163 -35.58 24.27 -5.88
N THR A 164 -35.49 25.61 -5.96
CA THR A 164 -36.57 26.49 -5.52
C THR A 164 -37.23 27.21 -6.68
N GLY A 165 -38.53 27.46 -6.53
CA GLY A 165 -39.32 28.19 -7.51
C GLY A 165 -40.81 28.13 -7.16
N SER A 166 -41.61 28.90 -7.89
CA SER A 166 -43.06 28.95 -7.69
C SER A 166 -43.80 29.10 -9.00
N LEU A 167 -44.95 28.46 -9.10
CA LEU A 167 -45.94 28.62 -10.16
C LEU A 167 -47.25 29.16 -9.58
N GLY A 168 -48.02 29.92 -10.35
CA GLY A 168 -49.38 30.29 -9.98
C GLY A 168 -49.94 31.42 -10.82
N MET A 169 -50.95 32.12 -10.28
CA MET A 169 -51.55 33.30 -10.89
C MET A 169 -51.44 34.52 -9.98
N VAL A 170 -51.46 35.71 -10.57
CA VAL A 170 -51.57 36.98 -9.83
C VAL A 170 -53.01 37.12 -9.32
N LYS A 171 -53.19 37.47 -8.04
CA LYS A 171 -54.52 37.61 -7.46
C LYS A 171 -55.22 38.84 -8.06
N GLY A 172 -56.40 38.66 -8.67
CA GLY A 172 -57.22 39.74 -9.23
C GLY A 172 -56.85 40.19 -10.65
N ILE A 173 -55.82 39.58 -11.25
CA ILE A 173 -55.45 39.74 -12.65
C ILE A 173 -55.20 38.31 -13.14
N GLU A 174 -55.96 37.80 -14.13
CA GLU A 174 -55.77 36.45 -14.70
C GLU A 174 -54.45 36.36 -15.50
N ALA A 175 -53.34 36.61 -14.83
CA ALA A 175 -51.99 36.64 -15.36
C ALA A 175 -51.15 35.57 -14.65
N PRO A 176 -50.52 34.65 -15.39
CA PRO A 176 -49.64 33.65 -14.81
C PRO A 176 -48.42 34.29 -14.15
N ARG A 177 -47.85 33.61 -13.15
CA ARG A 177 -46.56 33.92 -12.54
C ARG A 177 -45.71 32.66 -12.42
N ALA A 178 -44.45 32.78 -12.77
CA ALA A 178 -43.43 31.76 -12.58
C ALA A 178 -42.16 32.43 -12.02
N ASN A 179 -41.43 31.73 -11.16
CA ASN A 179 -40.17 32.20 -10.61
C ASN A 179 -39.27 31.01 -10.24
N GLY A 180 -37.96 31.25 -10.16
CA GLY A 180 -36.97 30.23 -9.83
C GLY A 180 -36.82 29.21 -10.94
N ALA A 181 -36.81 27.92 -10.61
CA ALA A 181 -36.66 26.82 -11.58
C ALA A 181 -37.84 26.65 -12.56
N PHE A 182 -38.86 27.49 -12.46
CA PHE A 182 -40.02 27.49 -13.34
C PHE A 182 -40.04 28.72 -14.25
N GLN A 183 -40.40 28.51 -15.51
CA GLN A 183 -40.59 29.55 -16.51
C GLN A 183 -42.02 29.51 -17.06
N MET A 184 -42.47 30.63 -17.61
CA MET A 184 -43.75 30.75 -18.32
C MET A 184 -43.50 31.26 -19.73
N GLU A 185 -44.15 30.64 -20.71
CA GLU A 185 -44.14 31.06 -22.11
C GLU A 185 -45.59 31.34 -22.54
N PHE A 186 -45.83 32.48 -23.19
CA PHE A 186 -47.16 32.89 -23.62
C PHE A 186 -47.39 32.46 -25.07
N GLU A 187 -48.48 31.73 -25.31
CA GLU A 187 -48.97 31.47 -26.66
C GLU A 187 -50.41 31.97 -26.79
N THR A 188 -50.75 32.48 -27.98
CA THR A 188 -52.14 32.86 -28.26
C THR A 188 -52.85 31.60 -28.73
N ILE A 189 -53.68 31.02 -27.87
CA ILE A 189 -54.39 29.78 -28.18
C ILE A 189 -55.85 30.11 -28.49
N ASP A 190 -56.26 29.93 -29.75
CA ASP A 190 -57.65 30.11 -30.21
C ASP A 190 -58.41 28.78 -30.09
N TRP A 191 -58.92 28.48 -28.90
CA TRP A 191 -59.90 27.41 -28.71
C TRP A 191 -61.30 28.00 -28.55
N ALA A 192 -62.24 27.40 -29.27
CA ALA A 192 -63.65 27.77 -29.31
C ALA A 192 -64.21 28.14 -27.92
N SER A 193 -64.58 29.42 -27.78
CA SER A 193 -65.43 30.00 -26.73
C SER A 193 -64.77 30.68 -25.51
N HIS A 194 -63.49 31.06 -25.56
CA HIS A 194 -62.95 32.10 -24.66
C HIS A 194 -62.94 33.47 -25.35
N THR A 195 -63.58 34.49 -24.76
CA THR A 195 -63.51 35.87 -25.25
C THR A 195 -62.10 36.41 -25.01
N VAL A 196 -61.29 36.45 -26.06
CA VAL A 196 -59.95 37.05 -26.03
C VAL A 196 -60.06 38.56 -25.77
N GLY A 197 -59.60 38.99 -24.58
CA GLY A 197 -59.26 40.39 -24.34
C GLY A 197 -57.95 40.77 -25.06
N PRO A 198 -57.54 42.05 -25.09
CA PRO A 198 -56.34 42.52 -25.79
C PRO A 198 -54.99 42.03 -25.19
N ARG A 199 -55.01 41.03 -24.30
CA ARG A 199 -53.86 40.45 -23.61
C ARG A 199 -53.95 38.93 -23.70
N SER A 200 -52.86 38.28 -24.10
CA SER A 200 -52.72 36.83 -24.07
C SER A 200 -52.76 36.32 -22.62
N THR A 201 -53.80 35.58 -22.24
CA THR A 201 -54.01 35.07 -20.86
C THR A 201 -53.65 33.58 -20.70
N ASN A 202 -53.22 32.93 -21.77
CA ASN A 202 -52.90 31.51 -21.81
C ASN A 202 -51.40 31.33 -21.99
N GLY A 203 -50.78 30.44 -21.23
CA GLY A 203 -49.35 30.17 -21.32
C GLY A 203 -48.98 28.84 -20.70
N ASP A 204 -47.96 28.20 -21.24
CA ASP A 204 -47.43 26.94 -20.74
C ASP A 204 -46.44 27.21 -19.60
N TRP A 205 -46.59 26.47 -18.50
CA TRP A 205 -45.61 26.43 -17.42
C TRP A 205 -44.59 25.35 -17.74
N SER A 206 -43.32 25.72 -17.75
CA SER A 206 -42.23 24.76 -17.92
C SER A 206 -41.32 24.73 -16.71
N PHE A 207 -40.91 23.52 -16.36
CA PHE A 207 -39.78 23.24 -15.47
C PHE A 207 -38.76 22.53 -16.33
N ASP A 208 -37.50 22.97 -16.35
CA ASP A 208 -36.49 22.30 -17.15
C ASP A 208 -35.18 22.07 -16.41
N ALA A 209 -35.16 21.01 -15.59
CA ALA A 209 -33.92 20.36 -15.21
C ALA A 209 -33.49 19.40 -16.35
N SER A 210 -32.80 19.91 -17.35
CA SER A 210 -32.10 19.15 -18.40
C SER A 210 -32.91 18.35 -19.44
N ARG A 211 -34.24 18.52 -19.53
CA ARG A 211 -35.26 18.08 -20.54
C ARG A 211 -35.21 16.67 -21.15
N VAL A 212 -34.16 15.90 -20.92
CA VAL A 212 -34.09 14.43 -20.87
C VAL A 212 -32.92 14.05 -19.93
N ALA A 213 -33.06 14.34 -18.63
CA ALA A 213 -32.10 13.84 -17.64
C ALA A 213 -32.10 12.31 -17.68
N ARG A 214 -30.92 11.68 -17.69
CA ARG A 214 -30.87 10.23 -17.45
C ARG A 214 -31.33 9.98 -16.00
N THR A 215 -32.34 9.13 -15.83
CA THR A 215 -32.89 8.81 -14.52
C THR A 215 -32.33 7.49 -13.99
N ALA A 216 -32.21 7.39 -12.68
CA ALA A 216 -31.87 6.20 -11.91
C ALA A 216 -32.41 6.38 -10.48
N SER A 217 -32.35 5.33 -9.66
CA SER A 217 -32.69 5.42 -8.22
C SER A 217 -31.68 6.24 -7.40
N GLU A 218 -30.53 6.57 -7.98
CA GLU A 218 -29.41 7.30 -7.36
C GLU A 218 -28.91 8.39 -8.32
N THR A 219 -28.61 9.59 -7.80
CA THR A 219 -27.99 10.65 -8.58
C THR A 219 -26.48 10.48 -8.59
N ARG A 220 -25.90 10.07 -9.73
CA ARG A 220 -24.45 9.83 -9.85
C ARG A 220 -23.86 10.29 -11.17
N PRO A 221 -22.58 10.69 -11.20
CA PRO A 221 -21.86 10.88 -12.46
C PRO A 221 -21.63 9.52 -13.15
N ARG A 222 -21.24 9.56 -14.43
CA ARG A 222 -20.71 8.36 -15.10
C ARG A 222 -19.47 7.90 -14.35
N ASN A 223 -19.40 6.62 -14.04
CA ASN A 223 -18.28 6.02 -13.31
C ASN A 223 -17.97 4.62 -13.86
N ILE A 224 -16.80 4.11 -13.51
CA ILE A 224 -16.36 2.72 -13.72
C ILE A 224 -16.04 2.16 -12.34
N ALA A 225 -16.54 0.96 -12.04
CA ALA A 225 -16.31 0.32 -10.76
C ALA A 225 -14.90 -0.30 -10.70
N PHE A 226 -14.16 0.04 -9.66
CA PHE A 226 -12.90 -0.59 -9.26
C PHE A 226 -13.06 -1.04 -7.80
N ASN A 227 -12.31 -2.05 -7.40
CA ASN A 227 -12.15 -2.33 -5.98
C ASN A 227 -11.29 -1.23 -5.33
N TYR A 228 -11.60 -0.85 -4.10
CA TYR A 228 -10.66 -0.11 -3.26
C TYR A 228 -9.85 -1.11 -2.45
N ILE A 229 -8.52 -1.04 -2.56
CA ILE A 229 -7.61 -1.91 -1.81
C ILE A 229 -6.62 -1.09 -0.99
N VAL A 230 -6.18 -1.63 0.14
CA VAL A 230 -5.11 -1.08 0.97
C VAL A 230 -3.97 -2.07 1.10
N ARG A 231 -2.75 -1.56 1.15
CA ARG A 231 -1.57 -2.37 1.44
C ARG A 231 -1.62 -2.85 2.89
N ALA A 232 -1.34 -4.12 3.13
CA ALA A 232 -1.37 -4.70 4.47
C ALA A 232 -0.06 -4.46 5.26
N ALA A 233 1.10 -4.36 4.60
CA ALA A 233 2.42 -4.18 5.24
C ALA A 233 3.41 -3.35 4.41
#